data_AF-N4UXN1-F1
#
_entry.id   AF-N4UXN1-F1
#
_cell.length_a   1.000
_cell.length_b   1.000
_cell.length_c   1.000
_cell.angle_alpha   90.00
_cell.angle_beta   90.00
_cell.angle_gamma   90.00
#
_symmetry.space_group_name_H-M   'P 1'
#
loop_
_entity.id
_entity.type
_entity.pdbx_description
1 polymer ?
#
loop_
_entity_poly.entity_id
_entity_poly.type
_entity_poly.pdbx_seq_one_letter_code
_entity_poly.pdbx_strand_id
1 'polypeptide(L)'
;MAPSAGGLPRSKACRAHATAHLKEVITPELLEKLRRFWFKHLHTEEAFILPQKNQLGRWFYPDADFDELCVRKFRPALDALRSSRATAKDVLAIARPMTPLQWLGLVLLLDQVPRNCFRGAESAVVFRFFDPVARDLAHHAIAAGAATHARTRFRVAYRMWFYLPLMHSEDLALHDLAAEHYRRMRDDFDDLLAADGAAGDDDRRRCWGVLAVQRDAARDLLATNYDFEMKHRDIIVQFGRYPHRNAVLRRASTPEEVEYLKHGGETLNGGG
;
A
#
# COMPACT_ATOMS: atom_id res chain seq x y z
N MET A 1 33.22 10.89 -13.42
CA MET A 1 32.06 11.81 -13.33
C MET A 1 31.02 11.34 -14.33
N ALA A 2 29.95 10.70 -13.88
CA ALA A 2 28.87 10.24 -14.76
C ALA A 2 27.89 11.40 -15.03
N PRO A 3 27.37 11.56 -16.26
CA PRO A 3 26.45 12.65 -16.56
C PRO A 3 25.09 12.40 -15.91
N SER A 4 24.62 13.42 -15.19
CA SER A 4 23.28 13.56 -14.64
C SER A 4 22.22 13.23 -15.71
N ALA A 5 21.35 12.26 -15.42
CA ALA A 5 20.16 11.94 -16.22
C ALA A 5 19.04 13.00 -16.02
N GLY A 6 19.40 14.28 -16.07
CA GLY A 6 18.47 15.41 -16.07
C GLY A 6 17.85 15.59 -17.45
N GLY A 7 16.78 14.85 -17.75
CA GLY A 7 15.98 15.09 -18.96
C GLY A 7 15.48 16.54 -19.00
N LEU A 8 15.53 17.16 -20.18
CA LEU A 8 15.10 18.55 -20.41
C LEU A 8 13.70 18.82 -19.82
N PRO A 9 13.47 19.97 -19.15
CA PRO A 9 12.17 20.30 -18.61
C PRO A 9 11.13 20.40 -19.74
N ARG A 10 9.99 19.72 -19.58
CA ARG A 10 8.86 19.83 -20.53
C ARG A 10 8.40 21.29 -20.68
N SER A 11 7.92 21.66 -21.86
CA SER A 11 7.32 22.97 -22.09
C SER A 11 6.08 23.17 -21.19
N LYS A 12 5.70 24.42 -20.89
CA LYS A 12 4.50 24.74 -20.10
C LYS A 12 3.22 24.14 -20.70
N ALA A 13 3.09 24.17 -22.03
CA ALA A 13 1.96 23.59 -22.75
C ALA A 13 1.87 22.07 -22.59
N CYS A 14 3.00 21.36 -22.67
CA CYS A 14 3.06 19.91 -22.47
C CYS A 14 2.66 19.51 -21.03
N ARG A 15 3.07 20.29 -20.02
CA ARG A 15 2.63 20.08 -18.63
C ARG A 15 1.14 20.33 -18.43
N ALA A 16 0.59 21.37 -19.04
CA ALA A 16 -0.85 21.67 -18.94
C ALA A 16 -1.70 20.55 -19.57
N HIS A 17 -1.32 20.06 -20.74
CA HIS A 17 -1.99 18.95 -21.40
C HIS A 17 -1.91 17.65 -20.57
N ALA A 18 -0.74 17.30 -20.06
CA ALA A 18 -0.57 16.15 -19.18
C ALA A 18 -1.44 16.25 -17.92
N THR A 19 -1.52 17.43 -17.31
CA THR A 19 -2.36 17.68 -16.13
C THR A 19 -3.86 17.54 -16.45
N ALA A 20 -4.30 18.03 -17.61
CA ALA A 20 -5.69 17.87 -18.05
C ALA A 20 -6.05 16.40 -18.25
N HIS A 21 -5.20 15.64 -18.94
CA HIS A 21 -5.40 14.20 -19.13
C HIS A 21 -5.41 13.43 -17.79
N LEU A 22 -4.53 13.79 -16.85
CA LEU A 22 -4.52 13.17 -15.52
C LEU A 22 -5.83 13.41 -14.74
N LYS A 23 -6.48 14.57 -14.91
CA LYS A 23 -7.79 14.84 -14.29
C LYS A 23 -8.90 13.96 -14.86
N GLU A 24 -8.80 13.59 -16.13
CA GLU A 24 -9.79 12.71 -16.78
C GLU A 24 -9.65 11.25 -16.33
N VAL A 25 -8.42 10.83 -15.98
CA VAL A 25 -8.16 9.44 -15.58
C VAL A 25 -8.25 9.23 -14.06
N ILE A 26 -7.78 10.16 -13.23
CA ILE A 26 -7.81 10.03 -11.76
C ILE A 26 -9.07 10.70 -11.21
N THR A 27 -10.20 10.03 -11.38
CA THR A 27 -11.50 10.54 -10.94
C THR A 27 -11.97 9.88 -9.64
N PRO A 28 -12.86 10.50 -8.86
CA PRO A 28 -13.51 9.86 -7.72
C PRO A 28 -14.15 8.51 -8.08
N GLU A 29 -14.74 8.40 -9.28
CA GLU A 29 -15.37 7.18 -9.78
C GLU A 29 -14.34 6.08 -10.05
N LEU A 30 -13.14 6.41 -10.55
CA LEU A 30 -12.06 5.44 -10.69
C LEU A 30 -11.68 4.87 -9.32
N LEU A 31 -11.47 5.73 -8.33
CA LEU A 31 -11.06 5.32 -6.98
C LEU A 31 -12.13 4.47 -6.30
N GLU A 32 -13.40 4.81 -6.50
CA GLU A 32 -14.51 3.99 -6.01
C GLU A 32 -14.57 2.62 -6.72
N LYS A 33 -14.49 2.59 -8.05
CA LYS A 33 -14.47 1.34 -8.82
C LYS A 33 -13.30 0.45 -8.42
N LEU A 34 -12.12 1.04 -8.20
CA LEU A 34 -10.95 0.33 -7.72
C LEU A 34 -11.22 -0.31 -6.37
N ARG A 35 -11.69 0.44 -5.38
CA ARG A 35 -11.98 -0.15 -4.06
C ARG A 35 -13.04 -1.24 -4.14
N ARG A 36 -14.14 -1.03 -4.87
CA ARG A 36 -15.18 -2.07 -5.04
C ARG A 36 -14.60 -3.34 -5.66
N PHE A 37 -13.70 -3.19 -6.64
CA PHE A 37 -12.99 -4.32 -7.25
C PHE A 37 -12.02 -5.00 -6.27
N TRP A 38 -11.20 -4.22 -5.56
CA TRP A 38 -10.17 -4.72 -4.65
C TRP A 38 -10.75 -5.49 -3.47
N PHE A 39 -11.88 -5.01 -2.94
CA PHE A 39 -12.58 -5.58 -1.79
C PHE A 39 -13.78 -6.47 -2.18
N LYS A 40 -13.94 -6.83 -3.46
CA LYS A 40 -15.15 -7.52 -3.98
C LYS A 40 -15.48 -8.85 -3.29
N HIS A 41 -14.49 -9.49 -2.67
CA HIS A 41 -14.63 -10.78 -2.00
C HIS A 41 -14.96 -10.64 -0.50
N LEU A 42 -14.99 -9.42 0.03
CA LEU A 42 -15.49 -9.14 1.38
C LEU A 42 -16.97 -8.78 1.28
N HIS A 43 -17.82 -9.69 1.77
CA HIS A 43 -19.28 -9.59 1.60
C HIS A 43 -20.00 -9.01 2.81
N THR A 44 -19.33 -8.89 3.95
CA THR A 44 -19.94 -8.43 5.20
C THR A 44 -19.06 -7.38 5.88
N GLU A 45 -19.64 -6.57 6.76
CA GLU A 45 -18.89 -5.55 7.49
C GLU A 45 -17.88 -6.16 8.47
N GLU A 46 -18.19 -7.31 9.05
CA GLU A 46 -17.29 -8.09 9.91
C GLU A 46 -16.01 -8.45 9.16
N ALA A 47 -16.11 -8.83 7.88
CA ALA A 47 -14.96 -9.14 7.05
C ALA A 47 -14.06 -7.91 6.78
N PHE A 48 -14.62 -6.69 6.82
CA PHE A 48 -13.82 -5.47 6.77
C PHE A 48 -13.15 -5.15 8.12
N ILE A 49 -13.83 -5.46 9.22
CA ILE A 49 -13.31 -5.30 10.58
C ILE A 49 -12.14 -6.24 10.83
N LEU A 50 -12.38 -7.54 10.64
CA LEU A 50 -11.44 -8.63 10.87
C LEU A 50 -11.53 -9.66 9.72
N PRO A 51 -10.76 -9.49 8.64
CA PRO A 51 -10.76 -10.42 7.51
C PRO A 51 -10.16 -11.77 7.92
N GLN A 52 -10.75 -12.85 7.41
CA GLN A 52 -10.28 -14.21 7.62
C GLN A 52 -9.06 -14.52 6.73
N LYS A 53 -8.27 -15.54 7.10
CA LYS A 53 -7.03 -15.91 6.38
C LYS A 53 -7.24 -16.16 4.88
N ASN A 54 -8.32 -16.84 4.50
CA ASN A 54 -8.66 -17.09 3.10
C ASN A 54 -9.01 -15.81 2.31
N GLN A 55 -9.56 -14.80 2.99
CA GLN A 55 -9.87 -13.49 2.41
C GLN A 55 -8.58 -12.67 2.23
N LEU A 56 -7.72 -12.63 3.25
CA LEU A 56 -6.39 -12.01 3.15
C LEU A 56 -5.57 -12.59 1.99
N GLY A 57 -5.62 -13.90 1.80
CA GLY A 57 -4.91 -14.58 0.71
C GLY A 57 -5.23 -14.05 -0.68
N ARG A 58 -6.43 -13.48 -0.91
CA ARG A 58 -6.81 -12.89 -2.22
C ARG A 58 -5.99 -11.66 -2.61
N TRP A 59 -5.33 -11.00 -1.65
CA TRP A 59 -4.47 -9.86 -1.95
C TRP A 59 -2.99 -10.22 -2.06
N PHE A 60 -2.57 -11.25 -1.33
CA PHE A 60 -1.16 -11.55 -1.15
C PHE A 60 -0.64 -12.67 -2.05
N TYR A 61 -1.50 -13.62 -2.44
CA TYR A 61 -1.09 -14.69 -3.34
C TYR A 61 -1.21 -14.25 -4.81
N PRO A 62 -0.28 -14.68 -5.69
CA PRO A 62 -0.40 -14.47 -7.13
C PRO A 62 -1.69 -15.08 -7.69
N ASP A 63 -2.36 -14.33 -8.56
CA ASP A 63 -3.59 -14.76 -9.24
C ASP A 63 -3.60 -14.10 -10.63
N ALA A 64 -3.33 -14.90 -11.67
CA ALA A 64 -3.15 -14.42 -13.04
C ALA A 64 -4.42 -13.78 -13.61
N ASP A 65 -5.60 -14.32 -13.26
CA ASP A 65 -6.88 -13.75 -13.69
C ASP A 65 -7.11 -12.40 -13.02
N PHE A 66 -6.78 -12.29 -11.73
CA PHE A 66 -6.85 -11.01 -11.02
C PHE A 66 -5.88 -9.97 -11.60
N ASP A 67 -4.66 -10.39 -11.96
CA ASP A 67 -3.67 -9.53 -12.60
C ASP A 67 -4.15 -9.04 -13.97
N GLU A 68 -4.71 -9.91 -14.81
CA GLU A 68 -5.28 -9.52 -16.10
C GLU A 68 -6.43 -8.49 -15.93
N LEU A 69 -7.26 -8.69 -14.91
CA LEU A 69 -8.32 -7.74 -14.56
C LEU A 69 -7.74 -6.39 -14.10
N CYS A 70 -6.66 -6.39 -13.31
CA CYS A 70 -5.95 -5.17 -12.91
C CYS A 70 -5.38 -4.43 -14.12
N VAL A 71 -4.70 -5.15 -15.02
CA VAL A 71 -4.13 -4.60 -16.25
C VAL A 71 -5.22 -3.94 -17.09
N ARG A 72 -6.30 -4.66 -17.37
CA ARG A 72 -7.39 -4.17 -18.22
C ARG A 72 -8.09 -2.94 -17.62
N LYS A 73 -8.29 -2.91 -16.30
CA LYS A 73 -9.10 -1.88 -15.64
C LYS A 73 -8.33 -0.64 -15.23
N PHE A 74 -7.06 -0.79 -14.84
CA PHE A 74 -6.35 0.27 -14.11
C PHE A 74 -4.99 0.66 -14.73
N ARG A 75 -4.35 -0.20 -15.53
CA ARG A 75 -3.08 0.14 -16.21
C ARG A 75 -3.16 1.41 -17.06
N PRO A 76 -4.26 1.75 -17.76
CA PRO A 76 -4.36 3.02 -18.48
C PRO A 76 -4.12 4.26 -17.60
N ALA A 77 -4.64 4.28 -16.37
CA ALA A 77 -4.39 5.37 -15.42
C ALA A 77 -2.94 5.39 -14.94
N LEU A 78 -2.36 4.22 -14.70
CA LEU A 78 -0.95 4.07 -14.31
C LEU A 78 0.02 4.53 -15.42
N ASP A 79 -0.27 4.21 -16.67
CA ASP A 79 0.52 4.66 -17.81
C ASP A 79 0.40 6.16 -18.04
N ALA A 80 -0.77 6.77 -17.79
CA ALA A 80 -0.93 8.23 -17.81
C ALA A 80 -0.10 8.91 -16.71
N LEU A 81 -0.12 8.38 -15.49
CA LEU A 81 0.73 8.83 -14.37
C LEU A 81 2.22 8.74 -14.70
N ARG A 82 2.66 7.61 -15.23
CA ARG A 82 4.06 7.39 -15.61
C ARG A 82 4.50 8.27 -16.76
N SER A 83 3.67 8.40 -17.79
CA SER A 83 3.97 9.20 -18.99
C SER A 83 4.02 10.69 -18.68
N SER A 84 3.22 11.16 -17.72
CA SER A 84 3.26 12.53 -17.21
C SER A 84 4.41 12.78 -16.23
N ARG A 85 5.02 11.72 -15.69
CA ARG A 85 5.97 11.76 -14.56
C ARG A 85 5.36 12.42 -13.33
N ALA A 86 4.10 12.12 -13.05
CA ALA A 86 3.38 12.70 -11.93
C ALA A 86 4.07 12.39 -10.60
N THR A 87 4.26 13.43 -9.78
CA THR A 87 4.67 13.30 -8.39
C THR A 87 3.44 13.12 -7.49
N ALA A 88 3.64 12.73 -6.22
CA ALA A 88 2.55 12.70 -5.24
C ALA A 88 1.84 14.05 -5.13
N LYS A 89 2.57 15.17 -5.23
CA LYS A 89 1.99 16.52 -5.24
C LYS A 89 1.06 16.76 -6.42
N ASP A 90 1.44 16.29 -7.61
CA ASP A 90 0.59 16.42 -8.81
C ASP A 90 -0.69 15.60 -8.65
N VAL A 91 -0.56 14.36 -8.16
CA VAL A 91 -1.71 13.48 -7.87
C VAL A 91 -2.66 14.11 -6.86
N LEU A 92 -2.15 14.66 -5.76
CA LEU A 92 -2.95 15.30 -4.72
C LEU A 92 -3.63 16.59 -5.20
N ALA A 93 -2.95 17.40 -6.01
CA ALA A 93 -3.51 18.61 -6.58
C ALA A 93 -4.73 18.32 -7.50
N ILE A 94 -4.72 17.16 -8.15
CA ILE A 94 -5.77 16.67 -9.05
C ILE A 94 -6.88 15.98 -8.28
N ALA A 95 -6.55 14.95 -7.50
CA ALA A 95 -7.53 14.06 -6.88
C ALA A 95 -8.24 14.69 -5.67
N ARG A 96 -7.56 15.59 -4.95
CA ARG A 96 -8.09 16.31 -3.77
C ARG A 96 -8.95 15.44 -2.84
N PRO A 97 -8.39 14.34 -2.31
CA PRO A 97 -9.16 13.40 -1.49
C PRO A 97 -9.72 14.08 -0.23
N MET A 98 -11.05 14.01 -0.07
CA MET A 98 -11.79 14.58 1.06
C MET A 98 -12.21 13.53 2.10
N THR A 99 -12.14 12.24 1.74
CA THR A 99 -12.59 11.14 2.60
C THR A 99 -11.47 10.12 2.78
N PRO A 100 -11.42 9.38 3.91
CA PRO A 100 -10.42 8.32 4.11
C PRO A 100 -10.49 7.23 3.03
N LEU A 101 -11.66 6.99 2.43
CA LEU A 101 -11.81 6.02 1.36
C LEU A 101 -11.29 6.51 0.01
N GLN A 102 -11.28 7.82 -0.25
CA GLN A 102 -10.57 8.37 -1.42
C GLN A 102 -9.05 8.25 -1.24
N TRP A 103 -8.55 8.54 -0.03
CA TRP A 103 -7.15 8.30 0.32
C TRP A 103 -6.75 6.83 0.13
N LEU A 104 -7.54 5.90 0.66
CA LEU A 104 -7.33 4.46 0.48
C LEU A 104 -7.32 4.08 -1.00
N GLY A 105 -8.24 4.61 -1.80
CA GLY A 105 -8.26 4.37 -3.24
C GLY A 105 -6.98 4.82 -3.94
N LEU A 106 -6.43 5.98 -3.57
CA LEU A 106 -5.17 6.47 -4.13
C LEU A 106 -3.97 5.61 -3.70
N VAL A 107 -3.92 5.21 -2.44
CA VAL A 107 -2.87 4.30 -1.93
C VAL A 107 -2.90 2.97 -2.68
N LEU A 108 -4.08 2.35 -2.82
CA LEU A 108 -4.23 1.11 -3.59
C LEU A 108 -3.82 1.29 -5.05
N LEU A 109 -4.24 2.39 -5.69
CA LEU A 109 -3.92 2.67 -7.09
C LEU A 109 -2.41 2.80 -7.32
N LEU A 110 -1.69 3.40 -6.37
CA LEU A 110 -0.28 3.75 -6.53
C LEU A 110 0.68 2.73 -5.92
N ASP A 111 0.25 1.92 -4.96
CA ASP A 111 1.10 0.94 -4.29
C ASP A 111 0.74 -0.49 -4.71
N GLN A 112 -0.51 -0.88 -4.61
CA GLN A 112 -0.91 -2.28 -4.79
C GLN A 112 -1.13 -2.64 -6.26
N VAL A 113 -1.98 -1.90 -6.96
CA VAL A 113 -2.32 -2.17 -8.37
C VAL A 113 -1.08 -2.24 -9.29
N PRO A 114 -0.03 -1.42 -9.13
CA PRO A 114 1.18 -1.55 -9.95
C PRO A 114 1.90 -2.89 -9.78
N ARG A 115 1.84 -3.51 -8.59
CA ARG A 115 2.43 -4.84 -8.34
C ARG A 115 1.70 -5.95 -9.10
N ASN A 116 0.40 -5.78 -9.37
CA ASN A 116 -0.37 -6.67 -10.25
C ASN A 116 -0.15 -6.34 -11.75
N CYS A 117 -0.01 -5.06 -12.10
CA CYS A 117 0.09 -4.61 -13.50
C CYS A 117 1.48 -4.74 -14.12
N PHE A 118 2.54 -4.76 -13.33
CA PHE A 118 3.94 -4.71 -13.79
C PHE A 118 4.78 -5.83 -13.13
N ARG A 119 4.42 -7.09 -13.39
CA ARG A 119 5.16 -8.27 -12.86
C ARG A 119 6.44 -8.57 -13.65
N GLY A 120 7.30 -9.39 -13.04
CA GLY A 120 8.50 -9.92 -13.68
C GLY A 120 9.44 -8.82 -14.15
N ALA A 121 9.78 -8.83 -15.44
CA ALA A 121 10.73 -7.87 -16.01
C ALA A 121 10.25 -6.41 -15.91
N GLU A 122 8.94 -6.14 -15.79
CA GLU A 122 8.40 -4.80 -15.66
C GLU A 122 8.41 -4.26 -14.21
N SER A 123 8.72 -5.08 -13.20
CA SER A 123 8.65 -4.67 -11.78
C SER A 123 9.60 -3.53 -11.40
N ALA A 124 10.64 -3.29 -12.20
CA ALA A 124 11.48 -2.10 -12.06
C ALA A 124 10.68 -0.78 -12.16
N VAL A 125 9.57 -0.77 -12.90
CA VAL A 125 8.66 0.40 -12.99
C VAL A 125 8.01 0.68 -11.63
N VAL A 126 7.60 -0.38 -10.92
CA VAL A 126 7.00 -0.25 -9.58
C VAL A 126 8.01 0.40 -8.63
N PHE A 127 9.20 -0.19 -8.51
CA PHE A 127 10.21 0.25 -7.55
C PHE A 127 10.78 1.65 -7.85
N ARG A 128 10.93 2.01 -9.14
CA ARG A 128 11.55 3.29 -9.52
C ARG A 128 10.57 4.45 -9.58
N PHE A 129 9.31 4.18 -9.92
CA PHE A 129 8.33 5.24 -10.17
C PHE A 129 7.19 5.22 -9.16
N PHE A 130 6.53 4.08 -8.98
CA PHE A 130 5.32 4.01 -8.15
C PHE A 130 5.61 4.01 -6.66
N ASP A 131 6.61 3.24 -6.18
CA ASP A 131 6.95 3.17 -4.75
C ASP A 131 7.26 4.56 -4.15
N PRO A 132 8.11 5.43 -4.75
CA PRO A 132 8.34 6.78 -4.21
C PRO A 132 7.08 7.65 -4.17
N VAL A 133 6.24 7.58 -5.21
CA VAL A 133 4.98 8.35 -5.28
C VAL A 133 3.97 7.86 -4.25
N ALA A 134 3.84 6.55 -4.10
CA ALA A 134 2.94 5.91 -3.15
C ALA A 134 3.34 6.18 -1.70
N ARG A 135 4.63 6.11 -1.39
CA ARG A 135 5.21 6.44 -0.09
C ARG A 135 4.92 7.89 0.31
N ASP A 136 5.22 8.83 -0.58
CA ASP A 136 4.96 10.25 -0.31
C ASP A 136 3.44 10.51 -0.13
N LEU A 137 2.59 9.85 -0.93
CA LEU A 137 1.13 9.90 -0.77
C LEU A 137 0.67 9.30 0.57
N ALA A 138 1.25 8.18 1.01
CA ALA A 138 0.93 7.53 2.27
C ALA A 138 1.21 8.44 3.47
N HIS A 139 2.34 9.16 3.48
CA HIS A 139 2.61 10.17 4.49
C HIS A 139 1.52 11.24 4.55
N HIS A 140 1.05 11.75 3.41
CA HIS A 140 -0.05 12.72 3.38
C HIS A 140 -1.37 12.12 3.86
N ALA A 141 -1.67 10.86 3.50
CA ALA A 141 -2.88 10.17 3.95
C ALA A 141 -2.88 9.99 5.48
N ILE A 142 -1.75 9.56 6.05
CA ILE A 142 -1.56 9.39 7.49
C ILE A 142 -1.68 10.74 8.20
N ALA A 143 -1.01 11.79 7.71
CA ALA A 143 -1.07 13.14 8.28
C ALA A 143 -2.50 13.73 8.21
N ALA A 144 -3.27 13.40 7.18
CA ALA A 144 -4.69 13.76 7.06
C ALA A 144 -5.62 12.93 7.98
N GLY A 145 -5.09 12.02 8.80
CA GLY A 145 -5.86 11.15 9.69
C GLY A 145 -6.62 10.04 8.96
N ALA A 146 -6.33 9.76 7.68
CA ALA A 146 -7.11 8.81 6.89
C ALA A 146 -7.08 7.38 7.45
N ALA A 147 -5.95 6.98 8.05
CA ALA A 147 -5.77 5.65 8.65
C ALA A 147 -6.47 5.50 10.02
N THR A 148 -6.68 6.61 10.74
CA THR A 148 -7.24 6.62 12.12
C THR A 148 -8.64 7.25 12.18
N HIS A 149 -9.21 7.62 11.04
CA HIS A 149 -10.59 8.09 10.90
C HIS A 149 -11.57 6.98 11.29
N ALA A 150 -12.73 7.32 11.87
CA ALA A 150 -13.73 6.35 12.37
C ALA A 150 -14.05 5.21 11.37
N ARG A 151 -14.31 5.57 10.10
CA ARG A 151 -14.56 4.62 9.00
C ARG A 151 -13.43 3.63 8.67
N THR A 152 -12.20 3.84 9.11
CA THR A 152 -11.04 2.99 8.77
C THR A 152 -10.33 2.43 9.98
N ARG A 153 -10.34 3.17 11.11
CA ARG A 153 -9.52 2.90 12.30
C ARG A 153 -9.58 1.46 12.81
N PHE A 154 -10.77 0.88 12.86
CA PHE A 154 -11.05 -0.47 13.37
C PHE A 154 -11.38 -1.48 12.27
N ARG A 155 -11.08 -1.14 11.02
CA ARG A 155 -11.23 -2.02 9.87
C ARG A 155 -9.87 -2.42 9.38
N VAL A 156 -9.36 -3.59 9.82
CA VAL A 156 -8.02 -4.05 9.45
C VAL A 156 -7.88 -4.10 7.93
N ALA A 157 -8.93 -4.58 7.23
CA ALA A 157 -8.98 -4.63 5.77
C ALA A 157 -8.83 -3.26 5.08
N TYR A 158 -9.04 -2.14 5.79
CA TYR A 158 -8.81 -0.79 5.25
C TYR A 158 -7.52 -0.17 5.77
N ARG A 159 -7.24 -0.29 7.08
CA ARG A 159 -6.19 0.47 7.74
C ARG A 159 -4.78 0.04 7.32
N MET A 160 -4.54 -1.26 7.17
CA MET A 160 -3.21 -1.81 6.88
C MET A 160 -2.57 -1.18 5.63
N TRP A 161 -3.36 -0.93 4.58
CA TRP A 161 -2.86 -0.43 3.29
C TRP A 161 -2.15 0.91 3.38
N PHE A 162 -2.51 1.76 4.35
CA PHE A 162 -1.86 3.06 4.52
C PHE A 162 -0.39 2.94 4.94
N TYR A 163 0.04 1.78 5.45
CA TYR A 163 1.39 1.58 5.98
C TYR A 163 2.31 0.80 5.03
N LEU A 164 1.74 -0.02 4.13
CA LEU A 164 2.50 -0.82 3.16
C LEU A 164 3.45 0.02 2.27
N PRO A 165 3.09 1.22 1.78
CA PRO A 165 4.03 2.04 1.01
C PRO A 165 5.30 2.43 1.78
N LEU A 166 5.22 2.54 3.12
CA LEU A 166 6.39 2.78 3.97
C LEU A 166 7.26 1.52 4.02
N MET A 167 6.65 0.36 4.28
CA MET A 167 7.31 -0.96 4.27
C MET A 167 7.98 -1.27 2.93
N HIS A 168 7.42 -0.81 1.81
CA HIS A 168 8.01 -1.04 0.50
C HIS A 168 9.22 -0.16 0.17
N SER A 169 9.57 0.80 1.03
CA SER A 169 10.71 1.70 0.81
C SER A 169 12.03 1.03 1.17
N GLU A 170 13.11 1.36 0.44
CA GLU A 170 14.48 0.99 0.84
C GLU A 170 15.06 2.10 1.76
N ASP A 171 14.35 2.41 2.86
CA ASP A 171 14.70 3.47 3.81
C ASP A 171 14.36 3.02 5.25
N LEU A 172 15.39 2.87 6.08
CA LEU A 172 15.25 2.36 7.44
C LEU A 172 14.37 3.26 8.33
N ALA A 173 14.43 4.59 8.15
CA ALA A 173 13.62 5.50 8.95
C ALA A 173 12.11 5.32 8.68
N LEU A 174 11.77 4.91 7.45
CA LEU A 174 10.38 4.64 7.08
C LEU A 174 9.88 3.31 7.61
N HIS A 175 10.76 2.31 7.75
CA HIS A 175 10.46 1.08 8.48
C HIS A 175 10.20 1.35 9.97
N ASP A 176 11.03 2.19 10.60
CA ASP A 176 10.82 2.57 12.01
C ASP A 176 9.46 3.28 12.20
N LEU A 177 9.09 4.17 11.26
CA LEU A 177 7.79 4.83 11.26
C LEU A 177 6.63 3.85 10.99
N ALA A 178 6.79 2.92 10.04
CA ALA A 178 5.78 1.90 9.75
C ALA A 178 5.52 1.01 10.97
N ALA A 179 6.59 0.59 11.66
CA ALA A 179 6.52 -0.18 12.90
C ALA A 179 5.78 0.59 14.01
N GLU A 180 5.98 1.90 14.12
CA GLU A 180 5.21 2.74 15.04
C GLU A 180 3.72 2.75 14.70
N HIS A 181 3.37 2.87 13.42
CA HIS A 181 1.98 2.84 12.99
C HIS A 181 1.28 1.50 13.23
N TYR A 182 1.97 0.38 13.02
CA TYR A 182 1.45 -0.94 13.36
C TYR A 182 1.29 -1.14 14.87
N ARG A 183 2.26 -0.67 15.69
CA ARG A 183 2.10 -0.64 17.16
C ARG A 183 0.88 0.17 17.57
N ARG A 184 0.73 1.38 17.02
CA ARG A 184 -0.42 2.24 17.30
C ARG A 184 -1.74 1.61 16.86
N MET A 185 -1.74 0.86 15.75
CA MET A 185 -2.91 0.11 15.30
C MET A 185 -3.29 -0.98 16.30
N ARG A 186 -2.33 -1.72 16.84
CA ARG A 186 -2.58 -2.69 17.91
C ARG A 186 -3.13 -2.01 19.16
N ASP A 187 -2.48 -0.95 19.62
CA ASP A 187 -2.88 -0.22 20.83
C ASP A 187 -4.31 0.32 20.72
N ASP A 188 -4.70 0.87 19.56
CA ASP A 188 -6.07 1.32 19.34
C ASP A 188 -7.10 0.18 19.50
N PHE A 189 -6.77 -1.03 19.04
CA PHE A 189 -7.66 -2.20 19.14
C PHE A 189 -7.73 -2.72 20.58
N ASP A 190 -6.60 -2.75 21.29
CA ASP A 190 -6.57 -3.10 22.71
C ASP A 190 -7.38 -2.10 23.55
N ASP A 191 -7.22 -0.80 23.29
CA ASP A 191 -8.03 0.28 23.91
C ASP A 191 -9.53 0.10 23.65
N LEU A 192 -9.90 -0.28 22.43
CA LEU A 192 -11.30 -0.57 22.10
C LEU A 192 -11.81 -1.76 22.90
N LEU A 193 -11.05 -2.86 22.96
CA LEU A 193 -11.45 -4.10 23.65
C LEU A 193 -11.46 -3.97 25.18
N ALA A 194 -10.65 -3.06 25.75
CA ALA A 194 -10.64 -2.74 27.16
C ALA A 194 -11.83 -1.89 27.60
N ALA A 195 -12.43 -1.12 26.68
CA ALA A 195 -13.62 -0.33 26.96
C ALA A 195 -14.85 -1.23 27.18
N ASP A 196 -15.75 -0.79 28.07
CA ASP A 196 -17.09 -1.37 28.17
C ASP A 196 -17.82 -1.20 26.83
N GLY A 197 -18.23 -2.31 26.22
CA GLY A 197 -18.75 -2.38 24.84
C GLY A 197 -20.00 -1.56 24.56
N ALA A 198 -20.60 -0.95 25.59
CA ALA A 198 -21.71 -0.01 25.47
C ALA A 198 -21.27 1.43 25.13
N ALA A 199 -20.02 1.82 25.41
CA ALA A 199 -19.54 3.20 25.27
C ALA A 199 -19.13 3.55 23.83
N GLY A 200 -19.61 4.69 23.32
CA GLY A 200 -19.25 5.24 22.00
C GLY A 200 -20.44 5.39 21.04
N ASP A 201 -20.14 5.64 19.76
CA ASP A 201 -21.13 5.65 18.69
C ASP A 201 -21.48 4.22 18.20
N ASP A 202 -22.49 4.11 17.34
CA ASP A 202 -22.95 2.82 16.80
C ASP A 202 -21.87 2.05 16.02
N ASP A 203 -20.99 2.76 15.30
CA ASP A 203 -19.92 2.13 14.52
C ASP A 203 -18.87 1.51 15.44
N ARG A 204 -18.49 2.24 16.51
CA ARG A 204 -17.56 1.77 17.52
C ARG A 204 -18.11 0.55 18.26
N ARG A 205 -19.39 0.57 18.67
CA ARG A 205 -20.05 -0.60 19.28
C ARG A 205 -20.06 -1.82 18.36
N ARG A 206 -20.31 -1.62 17.07
CA ARG A 206 -20.29 -2.69 16.07
C ARG A 206 -18.89 -3.29 15.92
N CYS A 207 -17.87 -2.44 15.77
CA CYS A 207 -16.48 -2.89 15.69
C CYS A 207 -16.08 -3.65 16.96
N TRP A 208 -16.44 -3.14 18.14
CA TRP A 208 -16.22 -3.82 19.41
C TRP A 208 -16.89 -5.19 19.44
N GLY A 209 -18.15 -5.31 19.03
CA GLY A 209 -18.88 -6.58 19.04
C GLY A 209 -18.19 -7.67 18.22
N VAL A 210 -17.68 -7.33 17.03
CA VAL A 210 -16.94 -8.27 16.18
C VAL A 210 -15.61 -8.68 16.82
N LEU A 211 -14.85 -7.70 17.30
CA LEU A 211 -13.51 -7.93 17.86
C LEU A 211 -13.57 -8.64 19.22
N ALA A 212 -14.58 -8.36 20.04
CA ALA A 212 -14.75 -8.96 21.36
C ALA A 212 -15.09 -10.45 21.29
N VAL A 213 -15.78 -10.88 20.23
CA VAL A 213 -16.04 -12.31 19.97
C VAL A 213 -14.79 -13.02 19.45
N GLN A 214 -13.94 -12.32 18.70
CA GLN A 214 -12.76 -12.89 18.03
C GLN A 214 -11.44 -12.27 18.53
N ARG A 215 -11.31 -12.11 19.86
CA ARG A 215 -10.18 -11.38 20.48
C ARG A 215 -8.82 -11.93 20.09
N ASP A 216 -8.65 -13.25 20.18
CA ASP A 216 -7.36 -13.88 19.91
C ASP A 216 -7.03 -13.79 18.42
N ALA A 217 -8.00 -14.03 17.53
CA ALA A 217 -7.81 -13.85 16.09
C ALA A 217 -7.48 -12.40 15.71
N ALA A 218 -8.08 -11.41 16.38
CA ALA A 218 -7.74 -10.00 16.18
C ALA A 218 -6.30 -9.70 16.61
N ARG A 219 -5.88 -10.18 17.78
CA ARG A 219 -4.50 -10.02 18.29
C ARG A 219 -3.49 -10.70 17.38
N ASP A 220 -3.77 -11.92 16.94
CA ASP A 220 -2.90 -12.69 16.05
C ASP A 220 -2.71 -11.99 14.70
N LEU A 221 -3.78 -11.44 14.12
CA LEU A 221 -3.68 -10.70 12.87
C LEU A 221 -2.87 -9.40 13.01
N LEU A 222 -3.09 -8.66 14.11
CA LEU A 222 -2.34 -7.42 14.38
C LEU A 222 -0.86 -7.70 14.65
N ALA A 223 -0.55 -8.77 15.39
CA ALA A 223 0.80 -9.25 15.60
C ALA A 223 1.45 -9.67 14.29
N THR A 224 0.74 -10.44 13.45
CA THR A 224 1.22 -10.85 12.13
C THR A 224 1.60 -9.66 11.24
N ASN A 225 0.77 -8.61 11.22
CA ASN A 225 1.06 -7.39 10.47
C ASN A 225 2.34 -6.69 10.97
N TYR A 226 2.53 -6.61 12.29
CA TYR A 226 3.73 -6.04 12.89
C TYR A 226 4.98 -6.88 12.61
N ASP A 227 4.89 -8.20 12.81
CA ASP A 227 6.02 -9.11 12.59
C ASP A 227 6.47 -9.10 11.13
N PHE A 228 5.52 -8.96 10.20
CA PHE A 228 5.80 -8.83 8.78
C PHE A 228 6.58 -7.53 8.47
N GLU A 229 6.22 -6.41 9.09
CA GLU A 229 7.01 -5.17 9.02
C GLU A 229 8.43 -5.37 9.55
N MET A 230 8.58 -6.02 10.70
CA MET A 230 9.90 -6.25 11.30
C MET A 230 10.80 -7.09 10.40
N LYS A 231 10.27 -8.13 9.73
CA LYS A 231 11.04 -8.90 8.74
C LYS A 231 11.53 -8.04 7.58
N HIS A 232 10.70 -7.15 7.05
CA HIS A 232 11.12 -6.22 6.01
C HIS A 232 12.21 -5.27 6.50
N ARG A 233 12.03 -4.72 7.69
CA ARG A 233 13.00 -3.85 8.35
C ARG A 233 14.35 -4.55 8.51
N ASP A 234 14.37 -5.80 8.92
CA ASP A 234 15.62 -6.56 9.14
C ASP A 234 16.41 -6.75 7.84
N ILE A 235 15.74 -6.94 6.70
CA ILE A 235 16.38 -6.95 5.37
C ILE A 235 17.06 -5.59 5.10
N ILE A 236 16.39 -4.48 5.40
CA ILE A 236 16.96 -3.14 5.20
C ILE A 236 18.09 -2.85 6.20
N VAL A 237 18.01 -3.32 7.44
CA VAL A 237 19.13 -3.23 8.39
C VAL A 237 20.35 -4.00 7.88
N GLN A 238 20.14 -5.19 7.34
CA GLN A 238 21.23 -6.06 6.89
C GLN A 238 21.88 -5.58 5.58
N PHE A 239 21.09 -5.16 4.60
CA PHE A 239 21.58 -4.89 3.24
C PHE A 239 21.46 -3.42 2.80
N GLY A 240 20.74 -2.59 3.55
CA GLY A 240 20.42 -1.20 3.18
C GLY A 240 19.45 -1.07 2.00
N ARG A 241 18.94 -2.19 1.46
CA ARG A 241 18.08 -2.29 0.29
C ARG A 241 17.46 -3.69 0.20
N TYR A 242 16.56 -3.91 -0.73
CA TYR A 242 15.97 -5.23 -1.02
C TYR A 242 16.77 -5.99 -2.09
N PRO A 243 17.52 -7.06 -1.75
CA PRO A 243 18.37 -7.75 -2.71
C PRO A 243 17.60 -8.37 -3.88
N HIS A 244 16.35 -8.83 -3.66
CA HIS A 244 15.51 -9.41 -4.70
C HIS A 244 15.17 -8.41 -5.83
N ARG A 245 15.31 -7.10 -5.60
CA ARG A 245 15.10 -6.07 -6.62
C ARG A 245 16.33 -5.85 -7.51
N ASN A 246 17.51 -6.39 -7.14
CA ASN A 246 18.78 -6.08 -7.80
C ASN A 246 18.76 -6.38 -9.30
N ALA A 247 18.27 -7.56 -9.71
CA ALA A 247 18.25 -7.97 -11.11
C ALA A 247 17.41 -7.01 -11.98
N VAL A 248 16.15 -6.75 -11.60
CA VAL A 248 15.26 -5.86 -12.36
C VAL A 248 15.70 -4.40 -12.31
N LEU A 249 16.35 -3.98 -11.21
CA LEU A 249 16.94 -2.65 -11.07
C LEU A 249 18.34 -2.52 -11.69
N ARG A 250 18.90 -3.60 -12.25
CA ARG A 250 20.26 -3.66 -12.81
C ARG A 250 21.35 -3.24 -11.81
N ARG A 251 21.21 -3.66 -10.55
CA ARG A 251 22.22 -3.50 -9.49
C ARG A 251 23.07 -4.77 -9.41
N ALA A 252 24.37 -4.62 -9.18
CA ALA A 252 25.21 -5.75 -8.81
C ALA A 252 24.88 -6.17 -7.37
N SER A 253 24.69 -7.47 -7.15
CA SER A 253 24.57 -8.06 -5.82
C SER A 253 25.95 -8.32 -5.22
N THR A 254 26.11 -8.03 -3.95
CA THR A 254 27.26 -8.44 -3.12
C THR A 254 27.27 -9.95 -2.91
N PRO A 255 28.41 -10.57 -2.51
CA PRO A 255 28.45 -11.98 -2.16
C PRO A 255 27.42 -12.38 -1.09
N GLU A 256 27.22 -11.53 -0.09
CA GLU A 256 26.26 -11.73 0.99
C GLU A 256 24.82 -11.71 0.48
N GLU A 257 24.49 -10.76 -0.41
CA GLU A 257 23.18 -10.70 -1.06
C GLU A 257 22.94 -11.91 -1.98
N VAL A 258 23.97 -12.39 -2.68
CA VAL A 258 23.86 -13.60 -3.52
C VAL A 258 23.56 -14.82 -2.64
N GLU A 259 24.24 -14.96 -1.52
CA GLU A 259 24.02 -16.09 -0.60
C GLU A 259 22.63 -16.02 0.05
N TYR A 260 22.17 -14.83 0.42
CA TYR A 260 20.81 -14.60 0.89
C TYR A 260 19.75 -15.01 -0.15
N LEU A 261 19.95 -14.62 -1.42
CA LEU A 261 19.01 -14.94 -2.51
C LEU A 261 18.94 -16.44 -2.83
N LYS A 262 20.02 -17.21 -2.62
CA LYS A 262 20.01 -18.68 -2.80
C LYS A 262 19.06 -19.39 -1.83
N HIS A 263 18.83 -18.81 -0.66
CA HIS A 263 17.94 -19.36 0.37
C HIS A 263 16.49 -18.87 0.23
N GLY A 264 16.09 -18.47 -0.98
CA GLY A 264 14.76 -17.95 -1.28
C GLY A 264 14.64 -16.44 -1.17
N GLY A 265 15.60 -15.78 -0.51
CA GLY A 265 15.74 -14.32 -0.44
C GLY A 265 14.42 -13.60 -0.17
N GLU A 266 13.86 -13.79 1.03
CA GLU A 266 12.47 -13.51 1.40
C GLU A 266 11.77 -12.51 0.46
N THR A 267 11.08 -13.05 -0.55
CA THR A 267 10.12 -12.30 -1.36
C THR A 267 8.85 -12.21 -0.54
N LEU A 268 8.87 -11.34 0.47
CA LEU A 268 7.76 -11.21 1.43
C LEU A 268 6.42 -10.81 0.78
N ASN A 269 6.38 -10.52 -0.52
CA ASN A 269 5.17 -10.47 -1.33
C ASN A 269 4.59 -11.88 -1.60
N GLY A 270 4.09 -12.56 -0.57
CA GLY A 270 3.10 -13.65 -0.64
C GLY A 270 3.25 -14.72 -1.73
N GLY A 271 4.46 -15.01 -2.22
CA GLY A 271 4.68 -15.97 -3.28
C GLY A 271 6.13 -16.46 -3.24
N GLY A 272 6.30 -17.68 -2.73
CA GLY A 272 7.38 -18.56 -3.17
C GLY A 272 7.02 -19.21 -4.50
#